data_AF-A0A6P1ZT14-F1
#
_entry.id   AF-A0A6P1ZT14-F1
#
_cell.length_a   1.000
_cell.length_b   1.000
_cell.length_c   1.000
_cell.angle_alpha   90.00
_cell.angle_beta   90.00
_cell.angle_gamma   90.00
#
_symmetry.space_group_name_H-M   'P 1'
#
loop_
_entity.id
_entity.type
_entity.pdbx_description
1 polymer ?
#
loop_
_entity_poly.entity_id
_entity_poly.type
_entity_poly.pdbx_seq_one_letter_code
_entity_poly.pdbx_strand_id
1 'polypeptide(L)'
;MSNNHEELKLQLRPRETEVVSLNIPTDTLASLKEVAANKDMSLEALLKFYIGQGLRQDISKLFNERLLDKTAQVLSRHIQSEEEVSIIMQEIQAETIGYIRGEKSEA
;
A
#
# COMPACT_ATOMS: atom_id res chain seq x y z
N MET A 1 48.59 -9.62 6.81
CA MET A 1 47.23 -9.38 6.29
C MET A 1 46.28 -9.37 7.47
N SER A 2 45.96 -8.19 8.03
CA SER A 2 45.07 -8.09 9.20
C SER A 2 43.62 -8.25 8.75
N ASN A 3 42.99 -9.36 9.15
CA ASN A 3 41.56 -9.58 9.02
C ASN A 3 40.81 -8.71 10.04
N ASN A 4 40.39 -7.51 9.63
CA ASN A 4 39.51 -6.66 10.42
C ASN A 4 38.07 -6.85 9.93
N HIS A 5 37.46 -7.99 10.26
CA HIS A 5 36.02 -8.18 10.12
C HIS A 5 35.36 -7.60 11.37
N GLU A 6 35.17 -6.29 11.41
CA GLU A 6 34.24 -5.70 12.37
C GLU A 6 32.85 -6.26 12.05
N GLU A 7 32.33 -7.11 12.93
CA GLU A 7 30.98 -7.65 12.82
C GLU A 7 29.98 -6.48 12.84
N LEU A 8 29.37 -6.19 11.69
CA LEU A 8 28.29 -5.23 11.55
C LEU A 8 27.10 -5.69 12.42
N LYS A 9 27.01 -5.19 13.64
CA LYS A 9 25.88 -5.45 14.52
C LYS A 9 24.65 -4.72 14.00
N LEU A 10 23.66 -5.50 13.55
CA LEU A 10 22.37 -4.98 13.12
C LEU A 10 21.67 -4.30 14.31
N GLN A 11 21.65 -2.96 14.30
CA GLN A 11 20.91 -2.17 15.28
C GLN A 11 19.45 -2.06 14.87
N LEU A 12 18.64 -3.05 15.25
CA LEU A 12 17.19 -2.98 15.08
C LEU A 12 16.63 -1.95 16.06
N ARG A 13 15.99 -0.90 15.54
CA ARG A 13 15.20 0.04 16.35
C ARG A 13 13.77 -0.51 16.47
N PRO A 14 13.31 -0.91 17.67
CA PRO A 14 11.93 -1.33 17.86
C PRO A 14 11.00 -0.17 17.52
N ARG A 15 9.87 -0.48 16.84
CA ARG A 15 8.79 0.49 16.66
C ARG A 15 7.94 0.53 17.91
N GLU A 16 7.41 1.70 18.24
CA GLU A 16 6.36 1.83 19.24
C GLU A 16 5.12 1.05 18.78
N THR A 17 4.51 0.32 19.71
CA THR A 17 3.34 -0.53 19.43
C THR A 17 2.34 -0.42 20.56
N GLU A 18 1.05 -0.43 20.22
CA GLU A 18 -0.04 -0.52 21.17
C GLU A 18 -0.81 -1.84 21.02
N VAL A 19 -1.44 -2.28 22.11
CA VAL A 19 -2.27 -3.50 22.12
C VAL A 19 -3.68 -3.16 21.68
N VAL A 20 -4.16 -3.83 20.64
CA VAL A 20 -5.56 -3.78 20.18
C VAL A 20 -6.24 -5.09 20.58
N SER A 21 -7.26 -5.02 21.43
CA SER A 21 -8.04 -6.18 21.88
C SER A 21 -9.42 -6.20 21.21
N LEU A 22 -9.78 -7.33 20.61
CA LEU A 22 -11.03 -7.51 19.84
C LEU A 22 -11.60 -8.91 20.12
N ASN A 23 -12.92 -9.00 20.29
CA ASN A 23 -13.61 -10.29 20.36
C ASN A 23 -13.81 -10.84 18.94
N ILE A 24 -13.34 -12.06 18.68
CA ILE A 24 -13.50 -12.75 17.40
C ILE A 24 -14.44 -13.94 17.59
N PRO A 25 -15.47 -14.11 16.73
CA PRO A 25 -16.30 -15.31 16.73
C PRO A 25 -15.46 -16.60 16.68
N THR A 26 -15.86 -17.62 17.45
CA THR A 26 -15.06 -18.83 17.64
C THR A 26 -14.87 -19.64 16.35
N ASP A 27 -15.87 -19.64 15.49
CA ASP A 27 -15.85 -20.18 14.13
C ASP A 27 -14.84 -19.44 13.24
N THR A 28 -14.85 -18.11 13.27
CA THR A 28 -13.90 -17.28 12.53
C THR A 28 -12.47 -17.52 13.00
N LEU A 29 -12.26 -17.64 14.31
CA LEU A 29 -10.95 -17.98 14.88
C LEU A 29 -10.48 -19.37 14.43
N ALA A 30 -11.38 -20.34 14.28
CA ALA A 30 -11.03 -21.66 13.76
C ALA A 30 -10.56 -21.58 12.30
N SER A 31 -11.30 -20.86 11.44
CA SER A 31 -10.88 -20.62 10.05
C SER A 31 -9.55 -19.89 9.95
N LEU A 32 -9.31 -18.88 10.79
CA LEU A 32 -8.03 -18.17 10.82
C LEU A 32 -6.85 -19.09 11.17
N LYS A 33 -7.04 -20.02 12.12
CA LYS A 33 -6.00 -21.00 12.49
C LYS A 33 -5.72 -21.99 11.35
N GLU A 34 -6.76 -22.47 10.67
CA GLU A 34 -6.61 -23.36 9.52
C GLU A 34 -5.85 -22.68 8.38
N VAL A 35 -6.20 -21.43 8.06
CA VAL A 35 -5.51 -20.66 7.03
C VAL A 35 -4.06 -20.36 7.41
N ALA A 36 -3.79 -20.07 8.70
CA ALA A 36 -2.44 -19.84 9.19
C ALA A 36 -1.57 -21.09 9.01
N ALA A 37 -2.10 -22.27 9.35
CA ALA A 37 -1.43 -23.54 9.15
C ALA A 37 -1.14 -23.82 7.67
N ASN A 38 -2.13 -23.61 6.78
CA ASN A 38 -1.94 -23.79 5.33
C ASN A 38 -0.93 -22.83 4.70
N LYS A 39 -0.67 -21.68 5.35
CA LYS A 39 0.29 -20.67 4.88
C LYS A 39 1.66 -20.75 5.58
N ASP A 40 1.87 -21.74 6.44
CA ASP A 40 3.06 -21.86 7.30
C ASP A 40 3.33 -20.59 8.12
N MET A 41 2.28 -19.98 8.65
CA MET A 41 2.33 -18.75 9.47
C MET A 41 1.80 -19.00 10.87
N SER A 42 2.31 -18.25 11.86
CA SER A 42 1.61 -18.15 13.14
C SER A 42 0.30 -17.38 12.95
N LEU A 43 -0.68 -17.62 13.83
CA LEU A 43 -1.94 -16.88 13.81
C LEU A 43 -1.72 -15.36 13.88
N GLU A 44 -0.78 -14.92 14.74
CA GLU A 44 -0.43 -13.51 14.86
C GLU A 44 0.18 -12.95 13.56
N ALA A 45 1.07 -13.71 12.91
CA ALA A 45 1.67 -13.31 11.65
C ALA A 45 0.61 -13.18 10.54
N LEU A 46 -0.34 -14.12 10.47
CA LEU A 46 -1.45 -14.06 9.52
C LEU A 46 -2.32 -12.82 9.75
N LEU A 47 -2.68 -12.53 11.01
CA LEU A 47 -3.48 -11.36 11.35
C LEU A 47 -2.76 -10.06 10.94
N LYS A 48 -1.48 -9.92 11.30
CA LYS A 48 -0.65 -8.77 10.88
C LYS A 48 -0.56 -8.64 9.36
N PHE A 49 -0.44 -9.77 8.66
CA PHE A 49 -0.39 -9.81 7.21
C PHE A 49 -1.70 -9.32 6.58
N TYR A 50 -2.84 -9.86 6.99
CA TYR A 50 -4.15 -9.46 6.46
C TYR A 50 -4.50 -8.00 6.75
N ILE A 51 -4.27 -7.56 7.98
CA ILE A 51 -4.45 -6.14 8.35
C ILE A 51 -3.55 -5.27 7.48
N GLY A 52 -2.26 -5.61 7.38
CA GLY A 52 -1.31 -4.82 6.60
C GLY A 52 -1.60 -4.82 5.10
N GLN A 53 -2.10 -5.92 4.55
CA GLN A 53 -2.44 -6.03 3.14
C GLN A 53 -3.59 -5.09 2.77
N GLY A 54 -4.74 -5.21 3.45
CA GLY A 54 -5.90 -4.36 3.19
C GLY A 54 -5.59 -2.89 3.45
N LEU A 55 -4.97 -2.59 4.61
CA LEU A 55 -4.68 -1.21 4.99
C LEU A 55 -3.74 -0.51 4.00
N ARG A 56 -2.71 -1.20 3.48
CA ARG A 56 -1.82 -0.60 2.47
C ARG A 56 -2.58 -0.29 1.18
N GLN A 57 -3.47 -1.17 0.74
CA GLN A 57 -4.30 -0.94 -0.45
C GLN A 57 -5.21 0.27 -0.26
N ASP A 58 -5.88 0.36 0.88
CA ASP A 58 -6.78 1.48 1.19
C ASP A 58 -6.03 2.81 1.29
N ILE A 59 -4.87 2.82 1.97
CA ILE A 59 -4.02 4.03 2.07
C ILE A 59 -3.56 4.48 0.67
N SER A 60 -3.11 3.55 -0.17
CA SER A 60 -2.70 3.86 -1.55
C SER A 60 -3.85 4.44 -2.37
N LYS A 61 -5.06 3.89 -2.24
CA LYS A 61 -6.25 4.40 -2.92
C LYS A 61 -6.58 5.84 -2.47
N LEU A 62 -6.63 6.08 -1.16
CA LEU A 62 -6.90 7.40 -0.59
C LEU A 62 -5.82 8.43 -0.94
N PHE A 63 -4.58 8.00 -1.12
CA PHE A 63 -3.50 8.87 -1.58
C PHE A 63 -3.69 9.25 -3.04
N ASN A 64 -3.99 8.28 -3.91
CA ASN A 64 -4.20 8.51 -5.34
C ASN A 64 -5.39 9.43 -5.62
N GLU A 65 -6.51 9.24 -4.92
CA GLU A 65 -7.68 10.12 -5.03
C GLU A 65 -7.32 11.57 -4.66
N ARG A 66 -6.68 11.76 -3.51
CA ARG A 66 -6.22 13.09 -3.09
C ARG A 66 -5.20 13.72 -4.03
N LEU A 67 -4.31 12.90 -4.61
CA LEU A 67 -3.33 13.37 -5.57
C LEU A 67 -4.02 13.88 -6.84
N LEU A 68 -4.95 13.11 -7.41
CA LEU A 68 -5.71 13.50 -8.60
C LEU A 68 -6.51 14.79 -8.37
N ASP A 69 -7.20 14.90 -7.23
CA ASP A 69 -7.94 16.12 -6.87
C ASP A 69 -7.01 17.33 -6.79
N LYS A 70 -5.82 17.17 -6.19
CA LYS A 70 -4.84 18.25 -6.09
C LYS A 70 -4.23 18.59 -7.45
N THR A 71 -3.99 17.62 -8.31
CA THR A 71 -3.51 17.86 -9.67
C THR A 71 -4.53 18.68 -10.46
N ALA A 72 -5.81 18.31 -10.44
CA ALA A 72 -6.87 19.07 -11.09
C ALA A 72 -6.94 20.51 -10.56
N GLN A 73 -6.85 20.68 -9.23
CA GLN A 73 -6.85 22.01 -8.59
C GLN A 73 -5.62 22.85 -8.97
N VAL A 74 -4.46 22.25 -9.18
CA VAL A 74 -3.26 22.97 -9.61
C VAL A 74 -3.38 23.34 -11.08
N LEU A 75 -3.79 22.42 -11.95
CA LEU A 75 -4.00 22.70 -13.38
C LEU A 75 -5.00 23.85 -13.60
N SER A 76 -6.11 23.86 -12.87
CA SER A 76 -7.14 24.91 -12.98
C SER A 76 -6.66 26.30 -12.54
N ARG A 77 -5.52 26.41 -11.84
CA ARG A 77 -4.91 27.71 -11.50
C ARG A 77 -4.06 28.26 -12.64
N HIS A 78 -3.63 27.41 -13.56
CA HIS A 78 -2.69 27.75 -14.62
C HIS A 78 -3.32 27.69 -16.01
N ILE A 79 -4.42 26.95 -16.17
CA ILE A 79 -5.14 26.75 -17.43
C ILE A 79 -6.55 27.33 -17.27
N GLN A 80 -6.96 28.19 -18.21
CA GLN A 80 -8.26 28.86 -18.19
C GLN A 80 -9.40 28.00 -18.78
N SER A 81 -9.05 27.00 -19.60
CA SER A 81 -9.99 26.09 -20.25
C SER A 81 -10.27 24.88 -19.36
N GLU A 82 -11.53 24.70 -18.94
CA GLU A 82 -11.93 23.55 -18.13
C GLU A 82 -11.86 22.25 -18.95
N GLU A 83 -12.16 22.33 -20.25
CA GLU A 83 -12.05 21.20 -21.18
C GLU A 83 -10.60 20.71 -21.30
N GLU A 84 -9.64 21.63 -21.39
CA GLU A 84 -8.22 21.28 -21.49
C GLU A 84 -7.71 20.62 -20.20
N VAL A 85 -8.12 21.12 -19.03
CA VAL A 85 -7.82 20.47 -17.74
C VAL A 85 -8.42 19.06 -17.69
N SER A 86 -9.65 18.87 -18.19
CA SER A 86 -10.31 17.56 -18.21
C SER A 86 -9.57 16.55 -19.08
N ILE A 87 -9.13 16.95 -20.27
CA ILE A 87 -8.35 16.11 -21.19
C ILE A 87 -7.04 15.67 -20.54
N ILE A 88 -6.28 16.61 -19.98
CA ILE A 88 -5.01 16.31 -19.31
C ILE A 88 -5.22 15.36 -18.12
N MET A 89 -6.28 15.55 -17.34
CA MET A 89 -6.58 14.66 -16.21
C MET A 89 -6.94 13.25 -16.67
N GLN A 90 -7.67 13.09 -17.77
CA GLN A 90 -7.98 11.78 -18.36
C GLN A 90 -6.71 11.08 -18.86
N GLU A 91 -5.81 11.81 -19.51
CA GLU A 91 -4.51 11.29 -19.98
C GLU A 91 -3.65 10.81 -18.81
N ILE A 92 -3.49 11.63 -17.76
CA ILE A 92 -2.75 11.26 -16.54
C ILE A 92 -3.32 9.99 -15.90
N GLN A 93 -4.65 9.87 -15.82
CA GLN A 93 -5.29 8.67 -15.27
C GLN A 93 -5.06 7.43 -16.14
N ALA A 94 -5.16 7.57 -17.46
CA ALA A 94 -4.94 6.48 -18.40
C ALA A 94 -3.50 5.95 -18.32
N GLU A 95 -2.50 6.83 -18.30
CA GLU A 95 -1.09 6.44 -18.20
C GLU A 95 -0.76 5.83 -16.83
N THR A 96 -1.29 6.40 -15.74
CA THR A 96 -0.98 5.93 -14.39
C THR A 96 -1.66 4.59 -14.07
N ILE A 97 -2.90 4.39 -14.49
CA ILE A 97 -3.64 3.14 -14.26
C ILE A 97 -3.21 2.06 -15.26
N GLY A 98 -2.92 2.42 -16.52
CA GLY A 98 -2.37 1.52 -17.53
C GLY A 98 -0.99 0.97 -17.14
N TYR A 99 -0.13 1.81 -16.54
CA TYR A 99 1.18 1.39 -16.02
C TYR A 99 1.07 0.36 -14.88
N ILE A 100 0.05 0.48 -14.01
CA ILE A 100 -0.19 -0.46 -12.90
C ILE A 100 -0.71 -1.82 -13.40
N ARG A 101 -1.37 -1.87 -14.57
CA ARG A 101 -1.86 -3.12 -15.18
C ARG A 101 -0.88 -3.79 -16.14
N GLY A 102 0.30 -3.22 -16.36
CA GLY A 102 1.31 -3.81 -17.25
C GLY A 102 0.91 -3.83 -18.72
N GLU A 103 -0.07 -3.01 -19.12
CA GLU A 103 -0.37 -2.79 -20.53
C GLU A 103 0.58 -1.71 -21.04
N LYS A 104 1.73 -2.14 -21.56
CA LYS A 104 2.57 -1.28 -22.40
C LYS A 104 1.73 -0.81 -23.57
N SER A 105 1.38 0.48 -23.60
CA SER A 105 1.02 1.13 -24.86
C SER A 105 2.32 1.41 -25.61
N GLU A 106 2.70 0.50 -26.50
CA GLU A 106 3.58 0.84 -27.62
C GLU A 106 2.76 1.65 -28.62
N ALA A 107 3.06 2.94 -28.72
CA ALA A 107 2.84 3.76 -29.91
C ALA A 107 3.83 4.92 -29.90
#